data_AF-A0A2M9SZW6-F1
#
_entry.id   AF-A0A2M9SZW6-F1
#
_cell.length_a   1.000
_cell.length_b   1.000
_cell.length_c   1.000
_cell.angle_alpha   90.00
_cell.angle_beta   90.00
_cell.angle_gamma   90.00
#
_symmetry.space_group_name_H-M   'P 1'
#
loop_
_entity.id
_entity.type
_entity.pdbx_description
1 polymer ?
#
loop_
_entity_poly.entity_id
_entity_poly.type
_entity_poly.pdbx_seq_one_letter_code
_entity_poly.pdbx_strand_id
1 'polypeptide(L)'
;MQTKELIFVSCPNGYYKKHPNLRTRAVEEWNTILIYTPHKPNIHYLNPTAWLIFELCDNRTYDEITKLYQEIVPSDSSVTLKELEESLNMLLDAEIVICETLKGGEKDEQQRANLEVGKAHS
;
A
#
# COMPACT_ATOMS: atom_id res chain seq x y z
N MET A 1 7.41 27.42 -2.87
CA MET A 1 7.01 26.28 -2.03
C MET A 1 5.77 25.68 -2.69
N GLN A 2 5.92 24.56 -3.40
CA GLN A 2 4.82 23.92 -4.15
C GLN A 2 4.19 22.91 -3.21
N THR A 3 2.97 23.17 -2.72
CA THR A 3 2.16 22.14 -2.07
C THR A 3 1.71 21.19 -3.16
N LYS A 4 2.36 20.03 -3.24
CA LYS A 4 1.92 18.95 -4.11
C LYS A 4 0.63 18.43 -3.49
N GLU A 5 -0.52 18.75 -4.08
CA GLU A 5 -1.77 18.09 -3.71
C GLU A 5 -1.60 16.59 -4.03
N LEU A 6 -1.35 15.81 -2.98
CA LEU A 6 -1.31 14.35 -3.05
C LEU A 6 -2.76 13.88 -3.13
N ILE A 7 -3.25 13.75 -4.37
CA ILE A 7 -4.51 13.04 -4.60
C ILE A 7 -4.23 11.58 -4.27
N PHE A 8 -4.75 11.10 -3.15
CA PHE A 8 -4.75 9.67 -2.85
C PHE A 8 -5.59 8.95 -3.91
N VAL A 9 -4.92 8.27 -4.84
CA VAL A 9 -5.59 7.35 -5.75
C VAL A 9 -5.55 5.99 -5.08
N SER A 10 -6.62 5.64 -4.36
CA SER A 10 -6.77 4.27 -3.88
C SER A 10 -6.66 3.35 -5.11
N CYS A 11 -5.71 2.42 -5.08
CA CYS A 11 -5.58 1.43 -6.14
C CYS A 11 -6.70 0.40 -5.93
N PRO A 12 -7.82 0.43 -6.68
CA PRO A 12 -9.02 -0.30 -6.30
C PRO A 12 -8.82 -1.82 -6.37
N ASN A 13 -7.91 -2.26 -7.24
CA ASN A 13 -7.53 -3.66 -7.44
C ASN A 13 -6.07 -3.92 -7.04
N GLY A 14 -5.52 -3.07 -6.16
CA GLY A 14 -4.15 -3.14 -5.70
C GLY A 14 -4.02 -3.77 -4.32
N TYR A 15 -2.96 -4.56 -4.13
CA TYR A 15 -2.56 -5.06 -2.82
C TYR A 15 -1.38 -4.24 -2.30
N TYR A 16 -1.49 -3.78 -1.06
CA TYR A 16 -0.43 -3.10 -0.35
C TYR A 16 0.38 -4.11 0.43
N LYS A 17 1.70 -4.08 0.23
CA LYS A 17 2.65 -4.93 0.95
C LYS A 17 3.93 -4.17 1.27
N LYS A 18 4.61 -4.60 2.32
CA LYS A 18 5.93 -4.09 2.71
C LYS A 18 6.94 -4.34 1.59
N HIS A 19 7.83 -3.39 1.34
CA HIS A 19 8.92 -3.58 0.39
C HIS A 19 9.84 -4.74 0.87
N PRO A 20 10.26 -5.68 0.00
CA PRO A 20 10.88 -6.95 0.43
C PRO A 20 12.27 -6.82 1.07
N ASN A 21 12.95 -5.69 0.86
CA ASN A 21 14.35 -5.48 1.29
C ASN A 21 14.50 -4.47 2.43
N LEU A 22 13.46 -4.21 3.21
CA LEU A 22 13.55 -3.30 4.35
C LEU A 22 14.36 -3.90 5.50
N ARG A 23 15.02 -3.05 6.28
CA ARG A 23 15.53 -3.41 7.61
C ARG A 23 14.75 -2.63 8.65
N THR A 24 14.09 -3.34 9.55
CA THR A 24 13.25 -2.73 10.58
C THR A 24 13.84 -2.95 11.97
N ARG A 25 13.63 -1.99 12.86
CA ARG A 25 13.99 -2.09 14.27
C ARG A 25 12.98 -1.33 15.12
N ALA A 26 12.21 -2.07 15.92
CA ALA A 26 11.37 -1.46 16.95
C ALA A 26 12.25 -0.84 18.06
N VAL A 27 11.84 0.32 18.56
CA VAL A 27 12.42 0.99 19.72
C VAL A 27 11.26 1.28 20.67
N GLU A 28 11.02 0.33 21.57
CA GLU A 28 9.88 0.31 22.46
C GLU A 28 9.86 1.53 23.39
N GLU A 29 11.04 2.00 23.81
CA GLU A 29 11.19 3.15 24.71
C GLU A 29 10.62 4.44 24.12
N TRP A 30 10.57 4.54 22.77
CA TRP A 30 10.08 5.70 22.04
C TRP A 30 8.76 5.42 21.32
N ASN A 31 8.19 4.23 21.49
CA ASN A 31 6.97 3.79 20.82
C ASN A 31 7.04 4.01 19.29
N THR A 32 8.18 3.68 18.69
CA THR A 32 8.46 3.92 17.26
C THR A 32 9.16 2.72 16.63
N ILE A 33 9.08 2.62 15.31
CA ILE A 33 9.89 1.71 14.51
C ILE A 33 10.80 2.52 13.59
N LEU A 34 12.07 2.14 13.55
CA LEU A 34 13.02 2.62 12.56
C LEU A 34 12.98 1.70 11.35
N ILE A 35 12.87 2.30 10.17
CA ILE A 35 12.91 1.59 8.90
C ILE A 35 14.07 2.15 8.07
N TYR A 36 15.00 1.28 7.70
CA TYR A 36 16.04 1.58 6.73
C TYR A 36 15.64 0.99 5.37
N THR A 37 15.74 1.82 4.33
CA THR A 37 15.41 1.52 2.92
C THR A 37 16.70 1.35 2.10
N PRO A 38 17.26 0.13 1.94
CA PRO A 38 18.56 -0.04 1.29
C PRO A 38 18.57 0.31 -0.21
N HIS A 39 17.41 0.21 -0.87
CA HIS A 39 17.25 0.56 -2.29
C HIS A 39 17.33 2.08 -2.51
N LYS A 40 16.99 2.87 -1.50
CA LYS A 40 17.03 4.35 -1.49
C LYS A 40 17.54 4.79 -0.12
N PRO A 41 18.86 4.70 0.13
CA PRO A 41 19.45 4.73 1.48
C PRO A 41 18.94 5.90 2.33
N ASN A 42 18.00 5.59 3.22
CA ASN A 42 17.40 6.55 4.14
C ASN A 42 16.89 5.84 5.40
N ILE A 43 16.77 6.57 6.50
CA ILE A 43 16.20 6.10 7.76
C ILE A 43 14.90 6.85 8.02
N HIS A 44 13.84 6.11 8.25
CA HIS A 44 12.51 6.62 8.54
C HIS A 44 12.10 6.25 9.96
N TYR A 45 11.49 7.20 10.66
CA TYR A 45 10.88 6.99 11.97
C TYR A 45 9.37 6.99 11.77
N LEU A 46 8.71 5.88 12.09
CA LEU A 46 7.26 5.85 12.04
C LEU A 46 6.69 6.15 13.43
N ASN A 47 5.77 7.11 13.49
CA ASN A 47 4.93 7.28 14.67
C ASN A 47 4.03 6.03 14.86
N PRO A 48 3.36 5.87 16.02
CA PRO A 48 2.53 4.69 16.29
C PRO A 48 1.45 4.43 15.23
N THR A 49 0.80 5.47 14.72
CA THR A 49 -0.26 5.35 13.69
C THR A 49 0.32 4.81 12.38
N ALA A 50 1.40 5.40 11.88
CA ALA A 50 2.06 4.96 10.66
C ALA A 50 2.68 3.56 10.82
N TRP A 51 3.18 3.22 12.02
CA TRP A 51 3.63 1.86 12.32
C TRP A 51 2.49 0.86 12.26
N LEU A 52 1.33 1.14 12.89
CA LEU A 52 0.15 0.28 12.79
C LEU A 52 -0.23 0.04 11.32
N ILE A 53 -0.32 1.11 10.52
CA ILE A 53 -0.70 1.02 9.11
C ILE A 53 0.33 0.22 8.30
N PHE A 54 1.62 0.40 8.59
CA PHE A 54 2.70 -0.41 8.02
C PHE A 54 2.52 -1.90 8.36
N GLU A 55 2.15 -2.25 9.60
CA GLU A 55 1.87 -3.64 9.98
C GLU A 55 0.61 -4.20 9.32
N LEU A 56 -0.39 -3.36 9.03
CA LEU A 56 -1.59 -3.78 8.32
C LEU A 56 -1.34 -4.07 6.82
N CYS A 57 -0.28 -3.51 6.23
CA CYS A 57 0.11 -3.71 4.83
C CYS A 57 0.79 -5.07 4.61
N ASP A 58 0.01 -6.15 4.60
CA ASP A 58 0.50 -7.52 4.40
C ASP A 58 -0.25 -8.23 3.26
N ASN A 59 0.00 -7.80 2.01
CA ASN A 59 -0.73 -8.23 0.82
C ASN A 59 -2.25 -8.03 0.93
N ARG A 60 -2.67 -6.88 1.47
CA ARG A 60 -4.09 -6.54 1.68
C ARG A 60 -4.54 -5.42 0.76
N THR A 61 -5.81 -5.42 0.42
CA THR A 61 -6.48 -4.33 -0.29
C THR A 61 -6.72 -3.14 0.64
N TYR A 62 -7.02 -1.97 0.06
CA TYR A 62 -7.35 -0.78 0.86
C TYR A 62 -8.55 -1.00 1.78
N ASP A 63 -9.58 -1.70 1.30
CA ASP A 63 -10.80 -1.97 2.08
C ASP A 63 -10.52 -2.90 3.27
N GLU A 64 -9.70 -3.93 3.07
CA GLU A 64 -9.26 -4.83 4.16
C GLU A 64 -8.45 -4.08 5.21
N ILE A 65 -7.51 -3.22 4.78
CA ILE A 65 -6.72 -2.38 5.68
C ILE A 65 -7.63 -1.43 6.46
N THR A 66 -8.55 -0.76 5.78
CA THR A 66 -9.50 0.19 6.39
C THR A 66 -10.37 -0.49 7.43
N LYS A 67 -10.91 -1.66 7.11
CA LYS A 67 -11.73 -2.45 8.04
C LYS A 67 -10.93 -2.84 9.28
N LEU A 68 -9.73 -3.40 9.12
CA LEU A 68 -8.87 -3.79 10.24
C LEU A 68 -8.44 -2.60 11.09
N TYR A 69 -8.17 -1.46 10.44
CA TYR A 69 -7.83 -0.23 11.12
C TYR A 69 -8.98 0.24 12.03
N GLN A 70 -10.21 0.23 11.53
CA GLN A 70 -11.41 0.58 12.31
C GLN A 70 -11.72 -0.42 13.43
N GLU A 71 -11.32 -1.69 13.29
CA GLU A 71 -11.47 -2.69 14.36
C GLU A 71 -10.47 -2.47 15.50
N ILE A 72 -9.27 -1.94 15.21
CA ILE A 72 -8.19 -1.71 16.18
C ILE A 72 -8.30 -0.33 16.83
N VAL A 73 -8.66 0.69 16.04
CA VAL A 73 -8.68 2.09 16.45
C VAL A 73 -10.07 2.43 17.01
N PRO A 74 -10.17 2.84 18.30
CA PRO A 74 -11.45 3.21 18.91
C PRO A 74 -12.16 4.34 18.16
N SER A 75 -13.49 4.26 18.06
CA SER A 75 -14.30 5.25 17.35
C SER A 75 -14.30 6.66 17.96
N ASP A 76 -13.87 6.78 19.22
CA ASP A 76 -13.70 8.05 19.96
C ASP A 76 -12.28 8.61 19.89
N SER A 77 -11.35 7.93 19.21
CA SER A 77 -10.01 8.44 18.99
C SER A 77 -10.03 9.62 17.99
N SER A 78 -9.08 10.56 18.13
CA SER A 78 -8.89 11.65 17.17
C SER A 78 -8.39 11.18 15.80
N VAL A 79 -8.15 9.88 15.67
CA VAL A 79 -7.50 9.24 14.54
C VAL A 79 -8.54 8.93 13.48
N THR A 80 -8.41 9.55 12.32
CA THR A 80 -9.43 9.52 11.25
C THR A 80 -9.00 8.65 10.07
N LEU A 81 -9.95 8.26 9.20
CA LEU A 81 -9.62 7.66 7.90
C LEU A 81 -8.69 8.55 7.05
N LYS A 82 -8.73 9.87 7.26
CA LYS A 82 -7.79 10.79 6.63
C LYS A 82 -6.35 10.54 7.10
N GLU A 83 -6.13 10.25 8.38
CA GLU A 83 -4.79 9.90 8.88
C GLU A 83 -4.30 8.56 8.34
N LEU A 84 -5.22 7.61 8.12
CA LEU A 84 -4.92 6.36 7.42
C LEU A 84 -4.41 6.63 6.00
N GLU A 85 -5.16 7.43 5.23
CA GLU A 85 -4.80 7.81 3.86
C GLU A 85 -3.47 8.57 3.79
N GLU A 86 -3.28 9.57 4.67
CA GLU A 86 -2.05 10.36 4.72
C GLU A 86 -0.83 9.51 5.07
N SER A 87 -0.96 8.61 6.05
CA SER A 87 0.13 7.71 6.45
C SER A 87 0.42 6.68 5.37
N LEU A 88 -0.60 6.10 4.74
CA LEU A 88 -0.41 5.15 3.65
C LEU A 88 0.27 5.80 2.43
N ASN A 89 -0.10 7.04 2.09
CA ASN A 89 0.59 7.83 1.06
C ASN A 89 2.06 8.06 1.40
N MET A 90 2.34 8.47 2.64
CA MET A 90 3.72 8.67 3.09
C MET A 90 4.55 7.39 2.97
N LEU A 91 3.98 6.23 3.30
CA LEU A 91 4.65 4.93 3.19
C LEU A 91 4.91 4.53 1.73
N LEU A 92 4.01 4.87 0.81
CA LEU A 92 4.17 4.67 -0.63
C LEU A 92 5.25 5.59 -1.21
N ASP A 93 5.20 6.89 -0.90
CA ASP A 93 6.17 7.89 -1.35
C ASP A 93 7.60 7.58 -0.86
N ALA A 94 7.70 7.01 0.35
CA ALA A 94 8.96 6.56 0.94
C ALA A 94 9.44 5.19 0.41
N GLU A 95 8.66 4.51 -0.45
CA GLU A 95 8.94 3.17 -0.96
C GLU A 95 9.10 2.12 0.18
N ILE A 96 8.46 2.37 1.32
CA ILE A 96 8.39 1.44 2.46
C ILE A 96 7.27 0.43 2.22
N VAL A 97 6.14 0.89 1.70
CA VAL A 97 5.05 0.06 1.21
C VAL A 97 5.01 0.20 -0.31
N ILE A 98 4.67 -0.88 -1.00
CA ILE A 98 4.42 -0.89 -2.44
C ILE A 98 2.99 -1.34 -2.68
N CYS A 99 2.39 -0.83 -3.76
CA CYS A 99 1.10 -1.28 -4.25
C CYS A 99 1.32 -2.09 -5.54
N GLU A 100 0.94 -3.35 -5.52
CA GLU A 100 0.91 -4.18 -6.72
C GLU A 100 -0.53 -4.30 -7.22
N THR A 101 -0.79 -3.78 -8.40
CA THR A 101 -2.05 -4.04 -9.09
C THR A 101 -2.03 -5.45 -9.67
N LEU A 102 -3.13 -6.18 -9.54
CA LEU A 102 -3.32 -7.34 -10.40
C LEU A 102 -3.26 -6.82 -11.83
N LYS A 103 -2.24 -7.23 -12.59
CA LYS A 103 -2.31 -7.11 -14.05
C LYS A 103 -3.58 -7.84 -14.45
N GLY A 104 -4.63 -7.08 -14.80
CA GLY A 104 -5.77 -7.63 -15.51
C GLY A 104 -5.21 -8.47 -16.63
N GLY A 105 -5.65 -9.73 -16.73
CA GLY A 105 -5.05 -10.70 -17.63
C GLY A 105 -4.96 -10.15 -19.05
N GLU A 106 -3.77 -9.73 -19.48
CA GLU A 106 -3.41 -9.51 -20.89
C GLU A 106 -3.51 -10.81 -21.72
N LYS A 107 -4.12 -11.87 -21.19
CA LYS A 107 -4.35 -13.16 -21.87
C LYS A 107 -5.75 -13.29 -22.46
N ASP A 108 -6.73 -12.49 -22.04
CA ASP A 108 -8.12 -12.69 -22.48
C ASP A 108 -8.46 -12.00 -23.81
N GLU A 109 -7.76 -10.91 -24.18
CA GLU A 109 -7.93 -10.27 -25.50
C GLU A 109 -7.21 -11.03 -26.62
N GLN A 110 -6.03 -11.61 -26.34
CA GLN A 110 -5.32 -12.44 -27.33
C GLN A 110 -6.05 -13.76 -27.63
N GLN A 111 -6.78 -14.34 -26.67
CA GLN A 111 -7.56 -15.56 -26.89
C GLN A 111 -8.89 -15.31 -27.62
N ARG A 112 -9.51 -14.12 -27.47
CA ARG A 112 -10.66 -13.72 -28.31
C ARG A 112 -10.26 -13.46 -29.77
N ALA A 113 -9.12 -12.82 -30.01
CA ALA A 113 -8.60 -12.62 -31.37
C ALA A 113 -8.28 -13.95 -32.08
N ASN A 114 -7.76 -14.95 -31.36
CA ASN A 114 -7.45 -16.25 -31.95
C ASN A 114 -8.67 -17.15 -32.22
N LEU A 115 -9.82 -16.91 -31.55
CA LEU A 115 -11.06 -17.66 -31.82
C LEU A 115 -11.81 -17.12 -33.04
N GLU A 116 -11.65 -15.85 -33.39
CA GLU A 116 -12.28 -15.24 -34.58
C GLU A 116 -11.55 -15.60 -35.88
N VAL A 117 -10.22 -15.75 -35.83
CA VAL A 117 -9.42 -16.16 -37.00
C VAL A 117 -9.64 -17.64 -37.36
N GLY A 118 -9.95 -18.50 -36.38
CA GLY A 118 -10.23 -19.93 -36.61
C GLY A 118 -11.60 -20.25 -37.25
N LYS A 119 -12.51 -19.27 -37.37
CA LYS A 119 -13.80 -19.44 -38.05
C LYS A 119 -13.80 -19.02 -39.52
N ALA A 120 -12.70 -18.43 -40.00
CA ALA A 120 -12.62 -17.89 -41.35
C ALA A 120 -11.97 -18.85 -42.37
N HIS A 121 -11.45 -20.01 -41.96
CA HIS A 121 -10.88 -21.02 -42.87
C HIS A 121 -11.54 -22.38 -42.60
N SER A 122 -12.81 -22.46 -42.99
CA SER A 122 -13.35 -23.71 -43.54
C SER A 122 -13.03 -23.78 -45.03
#